data_AF-A0A7V0P6A4-F1
#
_entry.id   AF-A0A7V0P6A4-F1
#
_cell.length_a   1.000
_cell.length_b   1.000
_cell.length_c   1.000
_cell.angle_alpha   90.00
_cell.angle_beta   90.00
_cell.angle_gamma   90.00
#
_symmetry.space_group_name_H-M   'P 1'
#
loop_
_entity.id
_entity.type
_entity.pdbx_description
1 polymer ?
#
loop_
_entity_poly.entity_id
_entity_poly.type
_entity_poly.pdbx_seq_one_letter_code
_entity_poly.pdbx_strand_id
1 'polypeptide(L)'
;MTPIKGTGGEDMGPQDITIRAAIFDLDGVIVDTAEHHYLAWKQLAEELGIACPPDLKDRVRGISRMEALKIVLGEAWPSYRDQAQGLANRKDAYYRELIEGLGPQDLLPGVTEFLKDLKVNGVK
;
A
#
# COMPACT_ATOMS: atom_id res chain seq x y z
N MET A 1 -35.58 -59.97 -2.37
CA MET A 1 -34.95 -58.90 -1.58
C MET A 1 -33.48 -58.88 -1.92
N THR A 2 -33.05 -57.91 -2.73
CA THR A 2 -31.64 -57.75 -3.12
C THR A 2 -31.04 -56.69 -2.21
N PRO A 3 -29.88 -56.93 -1.55
CA PRO A 3 -29.29 -55.93 -0.68
C PRO A 3 -28.68 -54.82 -1.53
N ILE A 4 -29.05 -53.58 -1.21
CA ILE A 4 -28.51 -52.37 -1.83
C ILE A 4 -27.10 -52.18 -1.26
N LYS A 5 -26.08 -52.24 -2.13
CA LYS A 5 -24.71 -51.86 -1.78
C LYS A 5 -24.72 -50.40 -1.35
N GLY A 6 -24.31 -50.14 -0.11
CA GLY A 6 -24.02 -48.79 0.37
C GLY A 6 -22.97 -48.16 -0.54
N THR A 7 -23.34 -47.04 -1.15
CA THR A 7 -22.42 -46.17 -1.88
C THR A 7 -21.43 -45.61 -0.88
N GLY A 8 -20.15 -45.91 -1.08
CA GLY A 8 -19.05 -45.38 -0.27
C GLY A 8 -19.10 -43.86 -0.28
N GLY A 9 -19.20 -43.28 0.92
CA GLY A 9 -18.78 -41.91 1.12
C GLY A 9 -17.26 -41.90 1.00
N GLU A 10 -16.74 -41.23 -0.03
CA GLU A 10 -15.33 -40.87 -0.06
C GLU A 10 -15.09 -39.93 1.12
N ASP A 11 -14.38 -40.45 2.11
CA ASP A 11 -13.83 -39.70 3.23
C ASP A 11 -12.74 -38.79 2.66
N MET A 12 -13.14 -37.58 2.25
CA MET A 12 -12.22 -36.52 1.87
C MET A 12 -11.56 -36.00 3.14
N GLY A 13 -10.43 -36.64 3.51
CA GLY A 13 -9.55 -36.21 4.59
C GLY A 13 -9.15 -34.73 4.46
N PRO A 14 -8.60 -34.12 5.51
CA PRO A 14 -8.28 -32.70 5.52
C PRO A 14 -7.42 -32.35 4.31
N GLN A 15 -7.97 -31.53 3.43
CA GLN A 15 -7.27 -31.00 2.26
C GLN A 15 -6.03 -30.27 2.76
N ASP A 16 -4.84 -30.71 2.36
CA ASP A 16 -3.59 -30.00 2.65
C ASP A 16 -3.66 -28.63 1.95
N ILE A 17 -3.95 -27.58 2.73
CA ILE A 17 -3.94 -26.21 2.23
C ILE A 17 -2.48 -25.82 2.00
N THR A 18 -2.00 -26.00 0.77
CA THR A 18 -0.68 -25.57 0.36
C THR A 18 -0.72 -24.09 -0.05
N ILE A 19 0.01 -23.23 0.66
CA ILE A 19 0.18 -21.82 0.27
C ILE A 19 1.04 -21.77 -0.98
N ARG A 20 0.51 -21.20 -2.06
CA ARG A 20 1.19 -21.14 -3.37
C ARG A 20 1.92 -19.82 -3.62
N ALA A 21 1.42 -18.73 -3.04
CA ALA A 21 1.98 -17.39 -3.22
C ALA A 21 1.63 -16.47 -2.04
N ALA A 22 2.45 -15.46 -1.80
CA ALA A 22 2.17 -14.34 -0.90
C ALA A 22 2.25 -13.01 -1.67
N ILE A 23 1.22 -12.17 -1.54
CA ILE A 23 1.18 -10.83 -2.15
C ILE A 23 1.29 -9.82 -1.02
N PHE A 24 2.26 -8.92 -1.14
CA PHE A 24 2.52 -7.88 -0.15
C PHE A 24 2.11 -6.53 -0.73
N ASP A 25 1.50 -5.72 0.13
CA ASP A 25 1.56 -4.27 -0.04
C ASP A 25 2.97 -3.77 0.34
N LEU A 26 3.29 -2.52 0.04
CA LEU A 26 4.58 -1.92 0.36
C LEU A 26 4.52 -1.17 1.70
N ASP A 27 3.64 -0.19 1.77
CA ASP A 27 3.62 0.82 2.82
C ASP A 27 3.09 0.24 4.14
N GLY A 28 3.91 0.29 5.19
CA GLY A 28 3.57 -0.29 6.50
C GLY A 28 3.62 -1.82 6.55
N VAL A 29 4.01 -2.49 5.45
CA VAL A 29 4.19 -3.94 5.37
C VAL A 29 5.64 -4.31 5.15
N ILE A 30 6.28 -3.75 4.12
CA ILE A 30 7.69 -3.96 3.80
C ILE A 30 8.55 -2.84 4.40
N VAL A 31 8.07 -1.60 4.30
CA VAL A 31 8.76 -0.38 4.73
C VAL A 31 7.72 0.66 5.18
N ASP A 32 8.05 1.54 6.13
CA ASP A 32 7.17 2.66 6.51
C ASP A 32 7.51 3.91 5.69
N THR A 33 6.67 4.21 4.70
CA THR A 33 6.77 5.40 3.83
C THR A 33 5.67 6.42 4.11
N ALA A 34 4.79 6.19 5.11
CA ALA A 34 3.62 7.03 5.33
C ALA A 34 4.01 8.49 5.65
N GLU A 35 5.12 8.68 6.38
CA GLU A 35 5.68 9.99 6.66
C GLU A 35 6.16 10.68 5.37
N HIS A 36 6.84 9.97 4.48
CA HIS A 36 7.35 10.50 3.21
C HIS A 36 6.19 10.97 2.30
N HIS A 37 5.09 10.22 2.27
CA HIS A 37 3.87 10.63 1.57
C HIS A 37 3.28 11.92 2.16
N TYR A 38 3.17 12.01 3.48
CA TYR A 38 2.67 13.20 4.17
C TYR A 38 3.55 14.42 3.89
N LEU A 39 4.88 14.29 4.02
CA LEU A 39 5.82 15.39 3.79
C LEU A 39 5.76 15.90 2.34
N ALA A 40 5.68 15.00 1.36
CA ALA A 40 5.55 15.37 -0.04
C ALA A 40 4.25 16.14 -0.33
N TRP A 41 3.14 15.77 0.30
CA TRP A 41 1.87 16.51 0.20
C TRP A 41 1.92 17.85 0.92
N LYS A 42 2.52 17.87 2.11
CA LYS A 42 2.71 19.10 2.90
C LYS A 42 3.54 20.12 2.13
N GLN A 43 4.64 19.70 1.52
CA GLN A 43 5.48 20.56 0.69
C GLN A 43 4.70 21.16 -0.49
N LEU A 44 3.89 20.36 -1.19
CA LEU A 44 3.04 20.88 -2.27
C LEU A 44 2.04 21.92 -1.75
N ALA A 45 1.40 21.66 -0.61
CA ALA A 45 0.44 22.61 -0.03
C ALA A 45 1.12 23.92 0.38
N GLU A 46 2.29 23.85 1.00
CA GLU A 46 3.10 25.02 1.38
C GLU A 46 3.52 25.85 0.16
N GLU A 47 3.94 25.21 -0.93
CA GLU A 47 4.27 25.88 -2.20
C GLU A 47 3.06 26.64 -2.78
N LEU A 48 1.87 26.06 -2.67
CA LEU A 48 0.62 26.64 -3.18
C LEU A 48 -0.01 27.66 -2.22
N GLY A 49 0.55 27.85 -1.02
CA GLY A 49 -0.02 28.70 0.02
C GLY A 49 -1.33 28.15 0.62
N ILE A 50 -1.53 26.84 0.57
CA ILE A 50 -2.72 26.15 1.07
C ILE A 50 -2.46 25.62 2.48
N ALA A 51 -3.39 25.89 3.39
CA ALA A 51 -3.32 25.38 4.75
C ALA A 51 -3.45 23.84 4.78
N CYS A 52 -2.45 23.15 5.33
CA CYS A 52 -2.52 21.71 5.54
C CYS A 52 -3.52 21.36 6.64
N PRO A 53 -4.45 20.41 6.40
CA PRO A 53 -5.27 19.85 7.46
C PRO A 53 -4.40 19.21 8.56
N PRO A 54 -4.76 19.34 9.86
CA PRO A 54 -4.00 18.74 10.96
C PRO A 54 -3.98 17.20 10.92
N ASP A 55 -4.99 16.59 10.29
CA ASP A 55 -5.17 15.15 10.11
C ASP A 55 -4.75 14.67 8.71
N LEU A 56 -4.01 15.48 7.94
CA LEU A 56 -3.67 15.20 6.55
C LEU A 56 -3.01 13.83 6.37
N LYS A 57 -2.07 13.46 7.26
CA LYS A 57 -1.34 12.17 7.20
C LYS A 57 -2.27 10.96 7.23
N ASP A 58 -3.34 11.02 8.03
CA ASP A 58 -4.31 9.93 8.11
C ASP A 58 -5.28 9.96 6.92
N ARG A 59 -5.69 11.16 6.49
CA ARG A 59 -6.62 11.34 5.37
C ARG A 59 -6.07 10.91 4.01
N VAL A 60 -4.75 10.96 3.82
CA VAL A 60 -4.10 10.58 2.55
C VAL A 60 -3.58 9.14 2.54
N ARG A 61 -3.71 8.40 3.66
CA ARG A 61 -3.20 7.03 3.78
C ARG A 61 -4.07 6.05 2.98
N GLY A 62 -3.44 5.22 2.15
CA GLY A 62 -4.12 4.11 1.44
C GLY A 62 -5.16 4.53 0.40
N ILE A 63 -5.21 5.80 0.01
CA ILE A 63 -6.12 6.31 -1.03
C ILE A 63 -5.38 6.67 -2.31
N SER A 64 -6.12 6.81 -3.41
CA SER A 64 -5.52 7.18 -4.69
C SER A 64 -4.89 8.57 -4.66
N ARG A 65 -3.84 8.75 -5.47
CA ARG A 65 -3.13 10.03 -5.63
C ARG A 65 -4.05 11.21 -5.97
N MET A 66 -5.08 10.98 -6.78
CA MET A 66 -6.02 12.04 -7.16
C MET A 66 -6.99 12.40 -6.01
N GLU A 67 -7.44 11.41 -5.24
CA GLU A 67 -8.25 11.68 -4.05
C GLU A 67 -7.43 12.39 -2.96
N ALA A 68 -6.16 11.99 -2.77
CA ALA A 68 -5.25 12.69 -1.88
C ALA A 68 -5.01 14.15 -2.32
N LEU A 69 -4.81 14.40 -3.62
CA LEU A 69 -4.68 15.76 -4.14
C LEU A 69 -5.92 16.61 -3.86
N LYS A 70 -7.13 16.08 -4.05
CA LYS A 70 -8.38 16.79 -3.71
C LYS A 70 -8.44 17.16 -2.23
N ILE A 71 -8.02 16.24 -1.35
CA ILE A 71 -7.96 16.48 0.09
C ILE A 71 -6.98 17.59 0.43
N VAL A 72 -5.79 17.56 -0.17
CA VAL A 72 -4.74 18.57 0.03
C VAL A 72 -5.19 19.94 -0.45
N LEU A 73 -5.81 20.02 -1.64
CA LEU A 73 -6.26 21.29 -2.20
C LEU A 73 -7.54 21.81 -1.51
N GLY A 74 -8.34 20.92 -0.91
CA GLY A 74 -9.56 21.29 -0.20
C GLY A 74 -10.48 22.17 -1.04
N GLU A 75 -10.85 23.32 -0.50
CA GLU A 75 -11.71 24.31 -1.17
C GLU A 75 -11.09 24.90 -2.45
N ALA A 76 -9.75 24.86 -2.59
CA ALA A 76 -9.07 25.36 -3.78
C ALA A 76 -9.13 24.40 -4.96
N TRP A 77 -9.55 23.14 -4.75
CA TRP A 77 -9.62 22.11 -5.80
C TRP A 77 -10.22 22.57 -7.15
N PRO A 78 -11.35 23.31 -7.19
CA PRO A 78 -11.94 23.75 -8.46
C PRO A 78 -10.99 24.57 -9.34
N SER A 79 -10.12 25.38 -8.73
CA SER A 79 -9.17 26.27 -9.44
C SER A 79 -7.97 25.53 -10.03
N TYR A 80 -7.68 24.32 -9.55
CA TYR A 80 -6.51 23.53 -9.94
C TYR A 80 -6.86 22.28 -10.76
N ARG A 81 -8.14 22.08 -11.09
CA ARG A 81 -8.62 20.86 -11.75
C ARG A 81 -7.89 20.57 -13.07
N ASP A 82 -7.63 21.60 -13.87
CA ASP A 82 -6.92 21.49 -15.15
C ASP A 82 -5.41 21.24 -14.98
N GLN A 83 -4.87 21.56 -13.80
CA GLN A 83 -3.46 21.39 -13.44
C GLN A 83 -3.22 20.12 -12.61
N ALA A 84 -4.27 19.37 -12.27
CA ALA A 84 -4.24 18.31 -11.27
C ALA A 84 -3.17 17.24 -11.56
N GLN A 85 -3.02 16.83 -12.83
CA GLN A 85 -2.00 15.85 -13.21
C GLN A 85 -0.58 16.41 -13.02
N GLY A 86 -0.36 17.69 -13.32
CA GLY A 86 0.93 18.35 -13.13
C GLY A 86 1.31 18.46 -11.65
N LEU A 87 0.34 18.80 -10.79
CA LEU A 87 0.54 18.86 -9.34
C LEU A 87 0.81 17.48 -8.73
N ALA A 88 0.07 16.46 -9.18
CA ALA A 88 0.31 15.07 -8.77
C ALA A 88 1.73 14.61 -9.14
N ASN A 89 2.18 14.91 -10.36
CA ASN A 89 3.54 14.59 -10.81
C ASN A 89 4.61 15.36 -10.01
N ARG A 90 4.33 16.61 -9.65
CA ARG A 90 5.22 17.44 -8.83
C ARG A 90 5.37 16.87 -7.41
N LYS A 91 4.26 16.52 -6.76
CA LYS A 91 4.31 15.81 -5.46
C LYS A 91 5.08 14.49 -5.57
N ASP A 92 4.96 13.76 -6.67
CA ASP A 92 5.71 12.51 -6.85
C ASP A 92 7.21 12.73 -7.10
N ALA A 93 7.62 13.90 -7.57
CA ALA A 93 9.04 14.28 -7.56
C ALA A 93 9.54 14.45 -6.12
N TYR A 94 8.83 15.21 -5.29
CA TYR A 94 9.17 15.37 -3.87
C TYR A 94 9.20 14.05 -3.12
N TYR A 95 8.21 13.18 -3.36
CA TYR A 95 8.19 11.85 -2.76
C TYR A 95 9.43 11.04 -3.15
N ARG A 96 9.83 11.05 -4.43
CA ARG A 96 11.02 10.33 -4.91
C ARG A 96 12.31 10.83 -4.27
N GLU A 97 12.45 12.14 -4.11
CA GLU A 97 13.58 12.76 -3.42
C GLU A 97 13.62 12.31 -1.95
N LEU A 98 12.47 12.30 -1.27
CA LEU A 98 12.38 11.89 0.14
C LEU A 98 12.76 10.42 0.36
N ILE A 99 12.46 9.53 -0.58
CA ILE A 99 12.76 8.08 -0.46
C ILE A 99 14.11 7.68 -1.06
N GLU A 100 14.88 8.60 -1.65
CA GLU A 100 16.13 8.29 -2.35
C GLU A 100 17.17 7.63 -1.42
N GLY A 101 17.13 7.94 -0.12
CA GLY A 101 18.01 7.36 0.90
C GLY A 101 17.56 6.02 1.48
N LEU A 102 16.38 5.49 1.09
CA LEU A 102 15.88 4.24 1.65
C LEU A 102 16.77 3.05 1.25
N GLY A 103 17.08 2.22 2.24
CA GLY A 103 17.90 1.04 2.07
C GLY A 103 17.44 -0.14 2.94
N PRO A 104 18.23 -1.23 2.98
CA PRO A 104 17.88 -2.43 3.74
C PRO A 104 17.65 -2.18 5.24
N GLN A 105 18.25 -1.12 5.80
CA GLN A 105 18.05 -0.71 7.19
C GLN A 105 16.64 -0.20 7.50
N ASP A 106 15.88 0.20 6.48
CA ASP A 106 14.54 0.76 6.63
C ASP A 106 13.44 -0.31 6.48
N LEU A 107 13.83 -1.57 6.23
CA LEU A 107 12.90 -2.69 6.22
C LEU A 107 12.27 -2.87 7.61
N LEU A 108 10.96 -3.13 7.62
CA LEU A 108 10.27 -3.39 8.87
C LEU A 108 10.78 -4.68 9.54
N PRO A 109 10.76 -4.74 10.88
CA PRO A 109 11.23 -5.92 11.62
C PRO A 109 10.57 -7.21 11.14
N GLY A 110 11.37 -8.24 10.87
CA GLY A 110 10.89 -9.57 10.45
C GLY A 110 10.62 -9.72 8.94
N VAL A 111 10.63 -8.64 8.15
CA VAL A 111 10.40 -8.71 6.70
C VAL A 111 11.45 -9.58 6.01
N THR A 112 12.72 -9.38 6.36
CA THR A 112 13.83 -10.11 5.73
C THR A 112 13.75 -11.60 6.04
N GLU A 113 13.46 -11.96 7.28
CA GLU A 113 13.31 -13.33 7.74
C GLU A 113 12.09 -13.99 7.07
N PHE A 114 10.95 -13.32 7.07
CA PHE A 114 9.71 -13.85 6.50
C PHE A 114 9.82 -14.12 5.00
N LEU A 115 10.41 -13.20 4.23
CA LEU A 115 10.63 -13.41 2.79
C LEU A 115 11.57 -14.59 2.50
N LYS A 116 12.58 -14.81 3.34
CA LYS A 116 13.46 -15.99 3.23
C LYS A 116 12.68 -17.27 3.49
N ASP A 117 11.85 -17.29 4.53
CA ASP A 117 11.05 -18.47 4.90
C ASP A 117 10.08 -18.85 3.78
N LEU A 118 9.38 -17.87 3.18
CA LEU A 118 8.49 -18.12 2.05
C LEU A 118 9.23 -18.74 0.86
N LYS A 119 10.41 -18.20 0.55
CA LYS A 119 11.26 -18.71 -0.54
C LYS A 119 11.73 -20.15 -0.29
N VAL A 120 12.15 -20.47 0.94
CA VAL A 120 12.56 -21.84 1.32
C VAL A 120 11.39 -22.83 1.20
N ASN A 121 10.17 -22.38 1.47
CA ASN A 121 8.96 -23.20 1.37
C ASN A 121 8.34 -23.22 -0.05
N GLY A 122 9.01 -22.67 -1.05
CA GLY A 122 8.52 -22.69 -2.43
C GLY A 122 7.28 -21.83 -2.68
N VAL A 123 6.98 -20.89 -1.77
CA VAL A 123 5.90 -19.92 -1.93
C VAL A 123 6.38 -18.82 -2.88
N LYS A 124 5.57 -18.49 -3.89
CA LYS A 124 5.85 -17.41 -4.84
C LYS A 124 5.67 -16.02 -4.24
#